data_AF-A0A8C7FCY2-F1
#
_entry.id   AF-A0A8C7FCY2-F1
#
_cell.length_a   1.000
_cell.length_b   1.000
_cell.length_c   1.000
_cell.angle_alpha   90.00
_cell.angle_beta   90.00
_cell.angle_gamma   90.00
#
_symmetry.space_group_name_H-M   'P 1'
#
loop_
_entity.id
_entity.type
_entity.pdbx_description
1 polymer ?
#
loop_
_entity_poly.entity_id
_entity_poly.type
_entity_poly.pdbx_seq_one_letter_code
_entity_poly.pdbx_strand_id
1 'polypeptide(L)'
;MCHSSSTFGARSYLMDPMFFLTEKVVEEDTSAELSVGELLTRANRDLSKLVHCSRNNPTSDATLSLLVVVHLISTTASREVAIILRGLDSFAETTCIRFFQRQNERDYLSIESRSGCYSYVGRQGNAQTVSLARQGCLYHSTVQHELLHALGFNHEQTRSDRDNHIHVYWENIIDDMKYNFDKIATLNQGTPYDYNSVMQYERTAMYAFSKNNRPTMEPIPDNNVSFGEATQMSMNDIDRLNRLYGCCEYCHTEQLTVLVFG
;
A
#
# COMPACT_ATOMS: atom_id res chain seq x y z
N MET A 1 34.04 13.48 17.18
CA MET A 1 33.18 14.23 16.25
C MET A 1 32.66 13.25 15.23
N CYS A 2 31.48 12.68 15.48
CA CYS A 2 30.84 11.72 14.58
C CYS A 2 29.77 12.47 13.79
N HIS A 3 29.92 12.53 12.47
CA HIS A 3 28.82 12.93 11.59
C HIS A 3 28.16 11.67 11.04
N SER A 4 26.87 11.58 11.32
CA SER A 4 25.93 10.56 10.88
C SER A 4 25.50 10.82 9.44
N SER A 5 25.83 9.91 8.54
CA SER A 5 25.22 9.80 7.21
C SER A 5 24.27 8.60 7.27
N SER A 6 22.97 8.86 7.39
CA SER A 6 21.92 7.83 7.33
C SER A 6 21.51 7.62 5.88
N THR A 7 22.10 6.59 5.26
CA THR A 7 21.68 6.05 3.97
C THR A 7 20.48 5.11 4.19
N PHE A 8 19.30 5.47 3.68
CA PHE A 8 18.20 4.52 3.52
C PHE A 8 18.45 3.72 2.24
N GLY A 9 19.22 2.63 2.37
CA GLY A 9 19.40 1.66 1.30
C GLY A 9 18.15 0.77 1.21
N ALA A 10 17.39 0.93 0.13
CA ALA A 10 16.40 -0.05 -0.28
C ALA A 10 17.14 -1.32 -0.71
N ARG A 11 17.29 -2.28 0.22
CA ARG A 11 17.75 -3.63 -0.11
C ARG A 11 16.57 -4.41 -0.66
N SER A 12 16.74 -4.91 -1.88
CA SER A 12 15.91 -5.93 -2.49
C SER A 12 15.88 -7.18 -1.61
N TYR A 13 14.69 -7.52 -1.13
CA TYR A 13 14.42 -8.83 -0.53
C TYR A 13 13.22 -9.44 -1.26
N LEU A 14 13.34 -10.75 -1.52
CA LEU A 14 12.28 -11.61 -2.01
C LEU A 14 11.01 -11.33 -1.21
N MET A 15 9.93 -11.01 -1.93
CA MET A 15 8.68 -10.52 -1.36
C MET A 15 7.99 -11.63 -0.57
N ASP A 16 7.90 -11.47 0.75
CA ASP A 16 7.00 -12.27 1.57
C ASP A 16 5.67 -11.49 1.69
N PRO A 17 4.59 -11.93 1.02
CA PRO A 17 3.29 -11.29 1.14
C PRO A 17 2.79 -11.37 2.59
N MET A 18 2.08 -10.34 3.05
CA MET A 18 1.49 -10.31 4.38
C MET A 18 0.46 -11.44 4.53
N PHE A 19 0.72 -12.43 5.38
CA PHE A 19 -0.30 -13.37 5.85
C PHE A 19 -0.62 -13.06 7.32
N PHE A 20 -1.90 -12.88 7.62
CA PHE A 20 -2.38 -12.79 8.99
C PHE A 20 -3.60 -13.69 9.19
N LEU A 21 -3.70 -14.12 10.44
CA LEU A 21 -4.56 -15.15 11.00
C LEU A 21 -6.03 -15.01 10.59
N THR A 22 -6.65 -16.15 10.25
CA THR A 22 -8.10 -16.31 10.21
C THR A 22 -8.68 -16.36 11.62
N GLU A 23 -9.82 -15.69 11.78
CA GLU A 23 -10.74 -15.67 12.94
C GLU A 23 -10.30 -14.97 14.25
N LYS A 24 -11.02 -13.89 14.57
CA LYS A 24 -11.85 -13.81 15.78
C LYS A 24 -12.92 -12.73 15.64
N VAL A 25 -14.19 -13.15 15.70
CA VAL A 25 -15.34 -12.27 15.95
C VAL A 25 -15.23 -11.79 17.39
N VAL A 26 -15.11 -10.48 17.60
CA VAL A 26 -15.11 -9.87 18.93
C VAL A 26 -16.52 -9.33 19.18
N GLU A 27 -17.09 -9.59 20.36
CA GLU A 27 -18.43 -9.14 20.74
C GLU A 27 -18.51 -7.62 20.99
N GLU A 28 -19.74 -7.12 21.02
CA GLU A 28 -20.13 -5.71 21.00
C GLU A 28 -20.35 -5.17 22.42
N ASP A 29 -19.88 -3.95 22.71
CA ASP A 29 -20.38 -3.16 23.84
C ASP A 29 -20.64 -1.73 23.36
N THR A 30 -21.75 -1.16 23.81
CA THR A 30 -22.29 0.12 23.35
C THR A 30 -22.45 1.07 24.53
N SER A 31 -21.53 2.04 24.67
CA SER A 31 -21.80 3.46 24.98
C SER A 31 -20.55 4.17 25.53
N ALA A 32 -19.82 4.89 24.68
CA ALA A 32 -18.88 5.98 25.02
C ALA A 32 -18.42 6.65 23.72
N GLU A 33 -17.74 7.80 23.80
CA GLU A 33 -16.95 8.32 22.66
C GLU A 33 -16.07 7.19 22.11
N LEU A 34 -16.27 6.85 20.83
CA LEU A 34 -15.60 5.70 20.24
C LEU A 34 -14.10 5.96 20.21
N SER A 35 -13.34 5.07 20.87
CA SER A 35 -11.90 5.00 20.71
C SER A 35 -11.55 4.71 19.26
N VAL A 36 -10.36 5.12 18.83
CA VAL A 36 -9.83 4.84 17.49
C VAL A 36 -9.85 3.33 17.18
N GLY A 37 -9.62 2.50 18.21
CA GLY A 37 -9.69 1.05 18.09
C GLY A 37 -11.11 0.54 17.80
N GLU A 38 -12.13 1.12 18.42
CA GLU A 38 -13.54 0.78 18.15
C GLU A 38 -13.99 1.26 16.77
N LEU A 39 -13.51 2.43 16.32
CA LEU A 39 -13.79 2.93 14.96
C LEU A 39 -13.23 1.99 13.89
N LEU A 40 -11.96 1.58 14.01
CA LEU A 40 -11.34 0.59 13.12
C LEU A 40 -12.10 -0.74 13.17
N THR A 41 -12.42 -1.21 14.37
CA THR A 41 -13.11 -2.49 14.53
C THR A 41 -14.51 -2.45 13.90
N ARG A 42 -15.26 -1.35 14.03
CA ARG A 42 -16.59 -1.18 13.44
C ARG A 42 -16.54 -1.07 11.92
N ALA A 43 -15.62 -0.27 11.38
CA ALA A 43 -15.49 -0.09 9.93
C ALA A 43 -15.18 -1.41 9.19
N ASN A 44 -14.39 -2.30 9.80
CA ASN A 44 -14.07 -3.60 9.21
C ASN A 44 -15.12 -4.70 9.46
N ARG A 45 -16.08 -4.48 10.37
CA ARG A 45 -17.22 -5.39 10.61
C ARG A 45 -18.40 -5.12 9.68
N ASP A 46 -18.37 -4.05 8.90
CA ASP A 46 -19.41 -3.77 7.92
C ASP A 46 -19.32 -4.76 6.75
N LEU A 47 -20.03 -5.88 6.88
CA LEU A 47 -20.11 -6.95 5.88
C LEU A 47 -20.72 -6.46 4.55
N SER A 48 -21.40 -5.30 4.52
CA SER A 48 -21.88 -4.71 3.27
C SER A 48 -20.75 -4.24 2.36
N LYS A 49 -19.57 -3.98 2.93
CA LYS A 49 -18.36 -3.62 2.20
C LYS A 49 -17.53 -4.84 1.77
N LEU A 50 -17.94 -6.06 2.09
CA LEU A 50 -17.23 -7.24 1.62
C LEU A 50 -17.37 -7.37 0.11
N VAL A 51 -16.22 -7.49 -0.57
CA VAL A 51 -16.17 -7.83 -1.99
C VAL A 51 -16.78 -9.23 -2.14
N HIS A 52 -18.02 -9.28 -2.64
CA HIS A 52 -18.72 -10.53 -2.89
C HIS A 52 -18.15 -11.20 -4.14
N CYS A 53 -17.49 -12.33 -3.95
CA CYS A 53 -17.03 -13.18 -5.04
C CYS A 53 -18.22 -14.03 -5.54
N SER A 54 -19.00 -13.50 -6.48
CA SER A 54 -20.13 -14.23 -7.04
C SER A 54 -19.67 -15.32 -8.02
N ARG A 55 -19.89 -16.59 -7.67
CA ARG A 55 -20.08 -17.67 -8.64
C ARG A 55 -21.21 -18.58 -8.19
N ASN A 56 -22.39 -18.43 -8.79
CA ASN A 56 -23.43 -19.45 -9.05
C ASN A 56 -23.65 -20.63 -8.05
N ASN A 57 -23.32 -20.52 -6.77
CA ASN A 57 -23.65 -21.53 -5.77
C ASN A 57 -23.69 -20.91 -4.35
N PRO A 58 -24.88 -20.66 -3.79
CA PRO A 58 -25.06 -19.83 -2.59
C PRO A 58 -24.77 -20.56 -1.26
N THR A 59 -23.89 -21.57 -1.24
CA THR A 59 -23.73 -22.46 -0.06
C THR A 59 -22.33 -22.54 0.54
N SER A 60 -21.39 -21.68 0.14
CA SER A 60 -20.14 -21.50 0.89
C SER A 60 -19.67 -20.05 0.81
N ASP A 61 -20.36 -19.18 1.56
CA ASP A 61 -20.08 -17.76 1.69
C ASP A 61 -18.87 -17.50 2.61
N ALA A 62 -17.73 -18.13 2.27
CA ALA A 62 -16.48 -17.91 2.98
C ALA A 62 -15.75 -16.73 2.32
N THR A 63 -16.05 -15.53 2.77
CA THR A 63 -15.29 -14.34 2.36
C THR A 63 -13.92 -14.37 3.02
N LEU A 64 -12.87 -14.71 2.27
CA LEU A 64 -11.50 -14.67 2.79
C LEU A 64 -11.06 -13.20 2.89
N SER A 65 -11.03 -12.65 4.11
CA SER A 65 -10.49 -11.31 4.37
C SER A 65 -9.05 -11.42 4.86
N LEU A 66 -8.14 -10.60 4.32
CA LEU A 66 -6.80 -10.44 4.88
C LEU A 66 -6.83 -9.35 5.96
N LEU A 67 -6.56 -9.75 7.20
CA LEU A 67 -6.53 -8.82 8.32
C LEU A 67 -5.13 -8.20 8.43
N VAL A 68 -5.00 -6.88 8.40
CA VAL A 68 -3.73 -6.19 8.60
C VAL A 68 -3.79 -5.49 9.95
N VAL A 69 -2.88 -5.86 10.85
CA VAL A 69 -2.87 -5.30 12.20
C VAL A 69 -2.15 -3.95 12.20
N VAL A 70 -2.79 -2.93 12.75
CA VAL A 70 -2.29 -1.56 12.85
C VAL A 70 -2.28 -1.07 14.28
N HIS A 71 -1.29 -0.28 14.64
CA HIS A 71 -1.23 0.44 15.90
C HIS A 71 -1.10 1.92 15.62
N LEU A 72 -2.14 2.70 15.93
CA LEU A 72 -2.08 4.15 15.87
C LEU A 72 -1.55 4.68 17.21
N ILE A 73 -0.43 5.41 17.18
CA ILE A 73 0.17 5.98 18.40
C ILE A 73 -0.77 7.01 19.07
N SER A 74 -1.54 7.75 18.27
CA SER A 74 -2.55 8.68 18.78
C SER A 74 -3.90 7.99 18.90
N THR A 75 -4.38 7.82 20.14
CA THR A 75 -5.70 7.24 20.44
C THR A 75 -6.81 8.29 20.57
N THR A 76 -6.48 9.58 20.52
CA THR A 76 -7.46 10.67 20.58
C THR A 76 -8.06 10.93 19.20
N ALA A 77 -9.39 10.98 19.11
CA ALA A 77 -10.09 11.37 17.89
C ALA A 77 -9.69 12.79 17.47
N SER A 78 -9.15 12.92 16.26
CA SER A 78 -8.70 14.19 15.67
C SER A 78 -8.96 14.20 14.18
N ARG A 79 -8.91 15.38 13.54
CA ARG A 79 -9.00 15.49 12.07
C ARG A 79 -7.92 14.67 11.37
N GLU A 80 -6.72 14.60 11.96
CA GLU A 80 -5.59 13.83 11.44
C GLU A 80 -5.90 12.33 11.46
N VAL A 81 -6.37 11.84 12.61
CA VAL A 81 -6.77 10.44 12.78
C VAL A 81 -7.93 10.09 11.85
N ALA A 82 -8.91 10.98 11.67
CA ALA A 82 -10.02 10.75 10.74
C ALA A 82 -9.57 10.59 9.28
N ILE A 83 -8.50 11.27 8.85
CA ILE A 83 -7.93 11.09 7.50
C ILE A 83 -7.29 9.71 7.37
N ILE A 84 -6.51 9.30 8.38
CA ILE A 84 -5.85 7.99 8.41
C ILE A 84 -6.91 6.88 8.40
N LEU A 85 -7.93 6.98 9.26
CA LEU A 85 -9.03 6.02 9.32
C LEU A 85 -9.75 5.89 7.97
N ARG A 86 -10.08 7.01 7.31
CA ARG A 86 -10.67 6.96 5.96
C ARG A 86 -9.76 6.31 4.91
N GLY A 87 -8.45 6.47 5.04
CA GLY A 87 -7.49 5.82 4.15
C GLY A 87 -7.36 4.31 4.39
N LEU A 88 -7.45 3.86 5.65
CA LEU A 88 -7.50 2.44 6.02
C LEU A 88 -8.82 1.82 5.54
N ASP A 89 -9.94 2.50 5.79
CA ASP A 89 -11.29 2.00 5.48
C ASP A 89 -11.55 1.86 3.98
N SER A 90 -10.91 2.68 3.13
CA SER A 90 -11.15 2.65 1.69
C SER A 90 -10.65 1.37 1.00
N PHE A 91 -9.69 0.66 1.60
CA PHE A 91 -9.28 -0.66 1.11
C PHE A 91 -10.42 -1.67 1.22
N ALA A 92 -11.25 -1.55 2.26
CA ALA A 92 -12.33 -2.48 2.49
C ALA A 92 -13.39 -2.41 1.39
N GLU A 93 -13.54 -1.26 0.72
CA GLU A 93 -14.58 -1.00 -0.28
C GLU A 93 -14.33 -1.71 -1.63
N THR A 94 -13.07 -2.07 -1.91
CA THR A 94 -12.66 -2.58 -3.23
C THR A 94 -11.76 -3.81 -3.17
N THR A 95 -11.36 -4.24 -1.96
CA THR A 95 -10.45 -5.37 -1.75
C THR A 95 -10.88 -6.23 -0.57
N CYS A 96 -10.22 -7.36 -0.38
CA CYS A 96 -10.36 -8.20 0.83
C CYS A 96 -9.48 -7.75 2.01
N ILE A 97 -8.71 -6.66 1.88
CA ILE A 97 -7.82 -6.16 2.93
C ILE A 97 -8.64 -5.43 4.00
N ARG A 98 -8.37 -5.69 5.28
CA ARG A 98 -9.08 -5.11 6.43
C ARG A 98 -8.10 -4.72 7.53
N PHE A 99 -8.13 -3.49 8.04
CA PHE A 99 -7.13 -2.98 8.98
C PHE A 99 -7.63 -2.94 10.43
N PHE A 100 -7.08 -3.76 11.33
CA PHE A 100 -7.55 -3.88 12.73
C PHE A 100 -6.60 -3.27 13.74
N GLN A 101 -7.15 -2.67 14.79
CA GLN A 101 -6.34 -2.17 15.90
C GLN A 101 -5.66 -3.32 16.64
N ARG A 102 -4.34 -3.23 16.75
CA ARG A 102 -3.47 -4.15 17.47
C ARG A 102 -3.92 -4.33 18.91
N GLN A 103 -3.97 -5.59 19.34
CA GLN A 103 -4.10 -6.00 20.72
C GLN A 103 -2.76 -6.50 21.24
N ASN A 104 -2.29 -7.64 20.72
CA ASN A 104 -1.09 -8.36 21.20
C ASN A 104 -0.26 -8.97 20.07
N GLU A 105 -0.62 -8.70 18.82
CA GLU A 105 0.01 -9.31 17.66
C GLU A 105 1.46 -8.86 17.56
N ARG A 106 2.33 -9.83 17.22
CA ARG A 106 3.77 -9.59 17.10
C ARG A 106 4.08 -8.67 15.93
N ASP A 107 3.47 -8.98 14.78
CA ASP A 107 3.69 -8.29 13.52
C ASP A 107 2.56 -7.29 13.30
N TYR A 108 2.88 -6.02 13.05
CA TYR A 108 1.90 -4.97 12.86
C TYR A 108 2.51 -3.72 12.22
N LEU A 109 1.65 -2.88 11.63
CA LEU A 109 2.02 -1.55 11.15
C LEU A 109 1.90 -0.54 12.31
N SER A 110 3.01 0.08 12.69
CA SER A 110 3.03 1.21 13.63
C SER A 110 2.82 2.50 12.83
N ILE A 111 1.64 3.11 12.93
CA ILE A 111 1.32 4.37 12.24
C ILE A 111 1.78 5.55 13.11
N GLU A 112 2.77 6.29 12.62
CA GLU A 112 3.48 7.31 13.39
C GLU A 112 3.63 8.61 12.60
N SER A 113 3.76 9.75 13.30
CA SER A 113 4.16 11.01 12.67
C SER A 113 5.66 11.23 12.84
N ARG A 114 6.48 10.67 11.94
CA ARG A 114 7.92 10.96 11.86
C ARG A 114 8.19 12.02 10.77
N SER A 115 9.45 12.13 10.34
CA SER A 115 9.83 13.04 9.26
C SER A 115 9.52 12.42 7.90
N GLY A 116 8.58 13.01 7.15
CA GLY A 116 8.19 12.56 5.82
C GLY A 116 7.14 11.45 5.79
N CYS A 117 6.80 11.04 4.57
CA CYS A 117 5.87 9.96 4.26
C CYS A 117 6.69 8.77 3.78
N TYR A 118 6.59 7.63 4.47
CA TYR A 118 7.29 6.42 4.05
C TYR A 118 6.74 5.18 4.72
N SER A 119 6.98 4.04 4.07
CA SER A 119 6.73 2.71 4.58
C SER A 119 7.78 1.74 4.04
N TYR A 120 7.94 0.61 4.72
CA TYR A 120 8.69 -0.51 4.15
C TYR A 120 7.87 -1.20 3.06
N VAL A 121 8.55 -1.79 2.07
CA VAL A 121 7.88 -2.61 1.06
C VAL A 121 7.68 -4.03 1.60
N GLY A 122 6.42 -4.42 1.82
CA GLY A 122 6.04 -5.74 2.31
C GLY A 122 6.33 -5.98 3.80
N ARG A 123 6.11 -7.22 4.24
CA ARG A 123 6.26 -7.62 5.66
C ARG A 123 7.73 -7.66 6.07
N GLN A 124 8.07 -6.94 7.13
CA GLN A 124 9.42 -6.97 7.72
C GLN A 124 9.51 -7.92 8.93
N GLY A 125 8.36 -8.24 9.54
CA GLY A 125 8.27 -8.96 10.81
C GLY A 125 8.44 -8.04 12.02
N ASN A 126 7.77 -8.36 13.12
CA ASN A 126 7.56 -7.49 14.28
C ASN A 126 6.87 -6.15 13.89
N ALA A 127 7.04 -5.13 14.73
CA ALA A 127 6.57 -3.78 14.44
C ALA A 127 7.31 -3.18 13.25
N GLN A 128 6.60 -2.71 12.22
CA GLN A 128 7.15 -1.93 11.12
C GLN A 128 6.47 -0.57 11.04
N THR A 129 7.26 0.49 10.88
CA THR A 129 6.72 1.86 10.86
C THR A 129 6.14 2.21 9.49
N VAL A 130 4.97 2.84 9.52
CA VAL A 130 4.42 3.68 8.44
C VAL A 130 4.43 5.12 8.95
N SER A 131 5.27 5.96 8.37
CA SER A 131 5.36 7.37 8.74
C SER A 131 4.37 8.19 7.91
N LEU A 132 3.48 8.89 8.60
CA LEU A 132 2.58 9.88 8.05
C LEU A 132 2.77 11.18 8.84
N ALA A 133 3.74 12.00 8.40
CA ALA A 133 3.98 13.29 9.03
C ALA A 133 2.71 14.14 9.04
N ARG A 134 2.40 14.76 10.19
CA ARG A 134 1.25 15.65 10.35
C ARG A 134 1.16 16.74 9.28
N GLN A 135 2.32 17.23 8.84
CA GLN A 135 2.44 18.17 7.73
C GLN A 135 2.93 17.41 6.50
N GLY A 136 2.17 17.52 5.41
CA GLY A 136 2.57 16.99 4.10
C GLY A 136 2.12 15.56 3.78
N CYS A 137 1.75 14.72 4.76
CA CYS A 137 1.38 13.32 4.48
C CYS A 137 -0.09 12.96 4.74
N LEU A 138 -0.86 13.85 5.39
CA LEU A 138 -2.24 13.56 5.76
C LEU A 138 -3.22 13.87 4.61
N TYR A 139 -3.02 13.17 3.49
CA TYR A 139 -3.92 13.14 2.34
C TYR A 139 -4.38 11.71 2.09
N HIS A 140 -5.57 11.55 1.50
CA HIS A 140 -6.14 10.22 1.25
C HIS A 140 -5.22 9.36 0.36
N SER A 141 -4.75 9.92 -0.76
CA SER A 141 -3.80 9.27 -1.67
C SER A 141 -2.50 8.88 -0.98
N THR A 142 -1.91 9.76 -0.16
CA THR A 142 -0.67 9.46 0.55
C THR A 142 -0.85 8.33 1.55
N VAL A 143 -1.95 8.29 2.30
CA VAL A 143 -2.23 7.17 3.21
C VAL A 143 -2.34 5.86 2.42
N GLN A 144 -3.05 5.85 1.29
CA GLN A 144 -3.13 4.66 0.43
C GLN A 144 -1.77 4.25 -0.14
N HIS A 145 -0.96 5.21 -0.59
CA HIS A 145 0.39 4.98 -1.12
C HIS A 145 1.29 4.25 -0.11
N GLU A 146 1.37 4.75 1.12
CA GLU A 146 2.22 4.16 2.16
C GLU A 146 1.70 2.79 2.64
N LEU A 147 0.38 2.59 2.62
CA LEU A 147 -0.21 1.29 2.90
C LEU A 147 0.02 0.28 1.77
N LEU A 148 -0.03 0.70 0.51
CA LEU A 148 0.33 -0.14 -0.63
C LEU A 148 1.79 -0.58 -0.57
N HIS A 149 2.70 0.32 -0.19
CA HIS A 149 4.08 -0.06 0.15
C HIS A 149 4.11 -1.16 1.22
N ALA A 150 3.44 -0.96 2.36
CA ALA A 150 3.37 -1.98 3.42
C ALA A 150 2.81 -3.32 2.93
N LEU A 151 1.92 -3.28 1.93
CA LEU A 151 1.30 -4.45 1.27
C LEU A 151 2.17 -5.06 0.15
N GLY A 152 3.36 -4.54 -0.11
CA GLY A 152 4.34 -5.11 -1.04
C GLY A 152 4.46 -4.42 -2.40
N PHE A 153 3.85 -3.25 -2.57
CA PHE A 153 3.90 -2.51 -3.82
C PHE A 153 5.13 -1.63 -3.89
N ASN A 154 5.77 -1.62 -5.05
CA ASN A 154 6.82 -0.65 -5.38
C ASN A 154 6.24 0.45 -6.27
N HIS A 155 7.02 1.50 -6.47
CA HIS A 155 6.61 2.59 -7.33
C HIS A 155 6.48 2.19 -8.80
N GLU A 156 5.50 2.77 -9.50
CA GLU A 156 5.17 2.41 -10.88
C GLU A 156 6.33 2.67 -11.84
N GLN A 157 7.10 3.76 -11.65
CA GLN A 157 8.24 4.11 -12.50
C GLN A 157 9.45 3.15 -12.36
N THR A 158 9.41 2.24 -11.39
CA THR A 158 10.46 1.22 -11.17
C THR A 158 10.12 -0.11 -11.85
N ARG A 159 8.96 -0.25 -12.50
CA ARG A 159 8.58 -1.48 -13.20
C ARG A 159 9.63 -1.92 -14.21
N SER A 160 9.72 -3.24 -14.40
CA SER A 160 10.62 -3.88 -15.37
C SER A 160 10.41 -3.40 -16.82
N ASP A 161 9.17 -3.04 -17.17
CA ASP A 161 8.74 -2.58 -18.50
C ASP A 161 8.62 -1.05 -18.64
N ARG A 162 9.01 -0.27 -17.61
CA ARG A 162 8.79 1.18 -17.57
C ARG A 162 9.41 1.94 -18.75
N ASP A 163 10.50 1.46 -19.35
CA ASP A 163 11.17 2.12 -20.48
C ASP A 163 10.31 2.14 -21.76
N ASN A 164 9.18 1.41 -21.79
CA ASN A 164 8.18 1.50 -22.86
C ASN A 164 7.17 2.64 -22.66
N HIS A 165 7.19 3.29 -21.49
CA HIS A 165 6.17 4.22 -21.03
C HIS A 165 6.77 5.55 -20.56
N ILE A 166 7.93 5.52 -19.92
CA ILE A 166 8.65 6.73 -19.54
C ILE A 166 10.08 6.70 -20.03
N HIS A 167 10.61 7.88 -20.29
CA HIS A 167 12.04 8.08 -20.47
C HIS A 167 12.64 8.66 -19.18
N VAL A 168 13.74 8.09 -18.70
CA VAL A 168 14.48 8.59 -17.52
C VAL A 168 15.77 9.26 -17.97
N TYR A 169 15.90 10.55 -17.65
CA TYR A 169 17.06 11.38 -17.98
C TYR A 169 18.11 11.28 -16.86
N TRP A 170 18.91 10.22 -16.88
CA TRP A 170 19.92 9.91 -15.85
C TRP A 170 20.94 11.04 -15.61
N GLU A 171 21.22 11.84 -16.63
CA GLU A 171 22.10 13.00 -16.57
C GLU A 171 21.52 14.17 -15.78
N ASN A 172 20.19 14.24 -15.62
CA ASN A 172 19.50 15.26 -14.84
C ASN A 172 19.38 14.89 -13.37
N ILE A 173 19.56 13.62 -13.00
CA ILE A 173 19.36 13.12 -11.63
C ILE A 173 20.58 13.44 -10.75
N ILE A 174 20.32 13.86 -9.50
CA ILE A 174 21.33 13.97 -8.43
C ILE A 174 22.00 12.60 -8.26
N ASP A 175 23.33 12.54 -8.28
CA ASP A 175 24.04 11.26 -8.41
C ASP A 175 23.71 10.26 -7.27
N ASP A 176 23.58 10.76 -6.04
CA ASP A 176 23.19 9.95 -4.87
C ASP A 176 21.70 9.55 -4.85
N MET A 177 20.88 10.05 -5.77
CA MET A 177 19.43 9.77 -5.85
C MET A 177 19.06 8.86 -7.03
N LYS A 178 20.03 8.44 -7.85
CA LYS A 178 19.81 7.59 -9.03
C LYS A 178 19.11 6.27 -8.69
N TYR A 179 19.39 5.70 -7.53
CA TYR A 179 18.82 4.43 -7.09
C TYR A 179 17.28 4.46 -7.00
N ASN A 180 16.66 5.63 -6.83
CA ASN A 180 15.20 5.79 -6.80
C ASN A 180 14.53 5.53 -8.17
N PHE A 181 15.32 5.53 -9.24
CA PHE A 181 14.87 5.34 -10.61
C PHE A 181 15.31 3.99 -11.20
N ASP A 182 16.02 3.17 -10.42
CA ASP A 182 16.43 1.85 -10.85
C ASP A 182 15.19 0.96 -11.05
N LYS A 183 15.22 0.18 -12.14
CA LYS A 183 14.17 -0.81 -12.39
C LYS A 183 14.34 -1.98 -11.43
N ILE A 184 13.22 -2.51 -10.99
CA ILE A 184 13.15 -3.74 -10.19
C ILE A 184 12.50 -4.85 -11.01
N ALA A 185 12.83 -6.10 -10.69
CA ALA A 185 12.20 -7.26 -11.31
C ALA A 185 10.78 -7.41 -10.77
N THR A 186 9.81 -6.80 -11.44
CA THR A 186 8.39 -6.87 -11.10
C THR A 186 7.68 -7.97 -11.90
N LEU A 187 6.77 -8.69 -11.25
CA LEU A 187 5.84 -9.61 -11.93
C LEU A 187 4.74 -8.85 -12.70
N ASN A 188 4.60 -7.54 -12.48
CA ASN A 188 3.59 -6.63 -13.07
C ASN A 188 2.11 -7.05 -12.90
N GLN A 189 1.90 -8.25 -12.35
CA GLN A 189 0.65 -8.91 -12.03
C GLN A 189 -0.37 -8.86 -13.18
N GLY A 190 0.12 -8.92 -14.43
CA GLY A 190 -0.70 -8.94 -15.64
C GLY A 190 -1.48 -7.65 -15.89
N THR A 191 -0.99 -6.49 -15.46
CA THR A 191 -1.62 -5.19 -15.71
C THR A 191 -0.71 -4.27 -16.54
N PRO A 192 -1.30 -3.39 -17.37
CA PRO A 192 -0.53 -2.38 -18.09
C PRO A 192 0.09 -1.37 -17.13
N TYR A 193 1.08 -0.62 -17.63
CA TYR A 193 1.64 0.54 -16.93
C TYR A 193 0.57 1.60 -16.72
N ASP A 194 0.53 2.19 -15.53
CA ASP A 194 -0.50 3.14 -15.13
C ASP A 194 0.07 4.47 -14.63
N TYR A 195 0.04 5.48 -15.48
CA TYR A 195 0.44 6.85 -15.13
C TYR A 195 -0.40 7.47 -14.00
N ASN A 196 -1.62 6.97 -13.79
CA ASN A 196 -2.54 7.43 -12.76
C ASN A 196 -2.52 6.54 -11.51
N SER A 197 -1.63 5.56 -11.44
CA SER A 197 -1.41 4.77 -10.23
C SER A 197 -1.06 5.69 -9.09
N VAL A 198 -1.62 5.45 -7.90
CA VAL A 198 -1.19 6.16 -6.69
C VAL A 198 0.27 5.86 -6.35
N MET A 199 0.85 4.78 -6.90
CA MET A 199 2.25 4.40 -6.78
C MET A 199 3.16 5.05 -7.84
N GLN A 200 2.62 5.81 -8.80
CA GLN A 200 3.43 6.60 -9.72
C GLN A 200 4.01 7.81 -8.98
N TYR A 201 5.32 8.05 -9.14
CA TYR A 201 5.96 9.27 -8.62
C TYR A 201 5.20 10.53 -9.05
N GLU A 202 4.98 11.42 -8.08
CA GLU A 202 4.35 12.71 -8.31
C GLU A 202 5.08 13.49 -9.41
N ARG A 203 4.34 14.32 -10.15
CA ARG A 203 4.93 15.17 -11.20
C ARG A 203 6.05 16.07 -10.65
N THR A 204 5.94 16.50 -9.40
CA THR A 204 6.94 17.29 -8.68
C THR A 204 8.27 16.53 -8.49
N ALA A 205 8.24 15.20 -8.40
CA ALA A 205 9.43 14.36 -8.29
C ALA A 205 10.33 14.45 -9.53
N MET A 206 9.78 14.81 -10.70
CA MET A 206 10.57 15.12 -11.90
C MET A 206 11.63 16.21 -11.64
N TYR A 207 11.36 17.12 -10.72
CA TYR A 207 12.22 18.25 -10.42
C TYR A 207 12.89 18.11 -9.05
N ALA A 208 12.24 17.46 -8.08
CA ALA A 208 12.79 17.28 -6.73
C ALA A 208 14.12 16.50 -6.71
N PHE A 209 14.31 15.56 -7.63
CA PHE A 209 15.54 14.77 -7.77
C PHE A 209 16.51 15.33 -8.82
N SER A 210 16.23 16.52 -9.37
CA SER A 210 17.02 17.13 -10.44
C SER A 210 18.20 17.92 -9.90
N LYS A 211 19.38 17.77 -10.53
CA LYS A 211 20.58 18.57 -10.22
C LYS A 211 20.73 19.83 -11.09
N ASN A 212 19.88 19.99 -12.09
CA ASN A 212 19.99 21.05 -13.10
C ASN A 212 18.63 21.68 -13.47
N ASN A 213 17.60 21.48 -12.64
CA ASN A 213 16.23 21.95 -12.84
C ASN A 213 15.59 21.48 -14.16
N ARG A 214 16.08 20.39 -14.74
CA ARG A 214 15.46 19.70 -15.88
C ARG A 214 14.71 18.45 -15.41
N PRO A 215 13.67 18.00 -16.13
CA PRO A 215 12.93 16.81 -15.73
C PRO A 215 13.83 15.57 -15.64
N THR A 216 13.69 14.80 -14.56
CA THR A 216 14.39 13.52 -14.38
C THR A 216 13.71 12.36 -15.11
N MET A 217 12.42 12.49 -15.41
CA MET A 217 11.66 11.53 -16.21
C MET A 217 10.50 12.20 -16.95
N GLU A 218 10.07 11.66 -18.10
CA GLU A 218 8.90 12.12 -18.85
C GLU A 218 8.12 10.95 -19.47
N PRO A 219 6.78 11.04 -19.61
CA PRO A 219 5.99 10.08 -20.37
C PRO A 219 6.36 10.06 -21.85
N ILE A 220 6.28 8.88 -22.45
CA ILE A 220 6.45 8.63 -23.88
C ILE A 220 5.30 7.77 -24.43
N PRO A 221 4.97 7.89 -25.72
CA PRO A 221 5.51 8.85 -26.68
C PRO A 221 4.95 10.28 -26.52
N ASP A 222 3.90 10.46 -25.73
CA ASP A 222 3.25 11.75 -25.50
C ASP A 222 3.60 12.29 -24.11
N ASN A 223 4.37 13.38 -24.06
CA ASN A 223 4.78 14.02 -22.81
C ASN A 223 3.66 14.85 -22.15
N ASN A 224 2.50 15.00 -22.80
CA ASN A 224 1.34 15.69 -22.25
C ASN A 224 0.45 14.78 -21.39
N VAL A 225 0.74 13.48 -21.33
CA VAL A 225 0.05 12.55 -20.45
C VAL A 225 0.15 13.04 -19.00
N SER A 226 -0.99 13.21 -18.34
CA SER A 226 -1.01 13.48 -16.90
C SER A 226 -0.51 12.24 -16.15
N PHE A 227 0.34 12.47 -15.16
CA PHE A 227 0.86 11.43 -14.29
C PHE A 227 1.26 12.04 -12.94
N GLY A 228 1.23 11.23 -11.89
CA GLY A 228 1.63 11.69 -10.55
C GLY A 228 0.68 12.74 -9.95
N GLU A 229 -0.60 12.72 -10.35
CA GLU A 229 -1.68 13.59 -9.86
C GLU A 229 -2.80 12.78 -9.17
N ALA A 230 -2.53 11.51 -8.86
CA ALA A 230 -3.51 10.58 -8.31
C ALA A 230 -4.03 11.04 -6.93
N THR A 231 -5.35 11.06 -6.78
CA THR A 231 -6.03 11.41 -5.52
C THR A 231 -6.51 10.19 -4.74
N GLN A 232 -6.47 9.01 -5.36
CA GLN A 232 -6.81 7.70 -4.79
C GLN A 232 -6.17 6.57 -5.62
N MET A 233 -6.23 5.34 -5.10
CA MET A 233 -5.90 4.13 -5.87
C MET A 233 -6.64 4.08 -7.21
N SER A 234 -5.89 3.72 -8.26
CA SER A 234 -6.47 3.44 -9.57
C SER A 234 -7.10 2.03 -9.61
N MET A 235 -7.83 1.73 -10.68
CA MET A 235 -8.34 0.38 -10.91
C MET A 235 -7.20 -0.65 -11.02
N ASN A 236 -6.06 -0.27 -11.60
CA ASN A 236 -4.91 -1.15 -11.71
C ASN A 236 -4.27 -1.42 -10.35
N ASP A 237 -4.19 -0.42 -9.46
CA ASP A 237 -3.72 -0.62 -8.09
C ASP A 237 -4.59 -1.65 -7.35
N ILE A 238 -5.91 -1.49 -7.46
CA ILE A 238 -6.91 -2.40 -6.85
C ILE A 238 -6.80 -3.81 -7.44
N ASP A 239 -6.75 -3.94 -8.76
CA ASP A 239 -6.64 -5.23 -9.46
C ASP A 239 -5.39 -6.00 -9.06
N ARG A 240 -4.25 -5.30 -9.03
CA ARG A 240 -2.98 -5.88 -8.59
C ARG A 240 -3.09 -6.33 -7.14
N LEU A 241 -3.61 -5.48 -6.26
CA LEU A 241 -3.73 -5.82 -4.84
C LEU A 241 -4.62 -7.04 -4.62
N ASN A 242 -5.75 -7.11 -5.33
CA ASN A 242 -6.65 -8.25 -5.30
C ASN A 242 -6.04 -9.53 -5.88
N ARG A 243 -5.24 -9.45 -6.95
CA ARG A 243 -4.51 -10.59 -7.51
C ARG A 243 -3.42 -11.09 -6.57
N LEU A 244 -2.66 -10.16 -5.97
CA LEU A 244 -1.58 -10.50 -5.04
C LEU A 244 -2.08 -11.26 -3.81
N TYR A 245 -3.23 -10.84 -3.25
CA TYR A 245 -3.80 -11.43 -2.04
C TYR A 245 -4.98 -12.38 -2.30
N GLY A 246 -5.25 -12.72 -3.56
CA GLY A 246 -6.27 -13.71 -3.93
C GLY A 246 -7.69 -13.32 -3.51
N CYS A 247 -7.99 -12.02 -3.42
CA CYS A 247 -9.27 -11.52 -2.90
C CYS A 247 -10.50 -12.03 -3.65
N CYS A 248 -10.33 -12.58 -4.87
CA CYS A 248 -11.39 -13.16 -5.70
C CYS A 248 -11.04 -14.52 -6.36
N GLU A 249 -9.97 -15.21 -5.94
CA GLU A 249 -9.59 -16.52 -6.50
C GLU A 249 -10.05 -17.70 -5.62
N TYR A 250 -11.34 -18.02 -5.65
CA TYR A 250 -11.78 -19.40 -5.42
C TYR A 250 -12.90 -19.78 -6.39
N CYS A 251 -12.49 -20.40 -7.50
CA CYS A 251 -13.17 -21.54 -8.13
C CYS A 251 -12.34 -22.02 -9.33
N HIS A 252 -11.60 -23.11 -9.17
CA HIS A 252 -11.77 -24.25 -10.05
C HIS A 252 -11.59 -25.53 -9.23
N THR A 253 -12.58 -26.40 -9.40
CA THR A 253 -12.74 -27.73 -8.81
C THR A 253 -11.65 -28.70 -9.26
N GLU A 254 -11.28 -29.59 -8.34
CA GLU A 254 -10.55 -30.86 -8.50
C GLU A 254 -9.09 -30.82 -8.99
N GLN A 255 -8.15 -30.63 -8.06
CA GLN A 255 -7.28 -31.71 -7.57
C GLN A 255 -6.37 -31.15 -6.47
N LEU A 256 -6.27 -31.90 -5.38
CA LEU A 256 -5.40 -31.66 -4.25
C LEU A 256 -3.95 -31.59 -4.75
N THR A 257 -3.42 -30.38 -4.97
CA THR A 257 -1.98 -30.16 -5.06
C THR A 257 -1.60 -29.41 -3.79
N VAL A 258 -1.03 -30.15 -2.84
CA VAL A 258 -0.36 -29.58 -1.69
C VAL A 258 0.80 -28.75 -2.23
N LEU A 259 0.64 -27.43 -2.26
CA LEU A 259 1.77 -26.53 -2.41
C LEU A 259 2.47 -26.44 -1.06
N VAL A 260 3.35 -27.42 -0.81
CA VAL A 260 4.47 -27.23 0.12
C VAL A 260 5.44 -26.32 -0.62
N PHE A 261 5.53 -25.06 -0.24
CA PHE A 261 6.66 -24.22 -0.64
C PHE A 261 7.73 -24.30 0.46
N GLY A 262 8.87 -24.88 0.09
CA GLY A 262 10.16 -24.69 0.78
C GLY A 262 10.96 -23.57 0.14
#